data_AF-A0AAD6ZQZ2-F1
#
_entry.id   AF-A0AAD6ZQZ2-F1
#
_cell.length_a   1.000
_cell.length_b   1.000
_cell.length_c   1.000
_cell.angle_alpha   90.00
_cell.angle_beta   90.00
_cell.angle_gamma   90.00
#
_symmetry.space_group_name_H-M   'P 1'
#
loop_
_entity.id
_entity.type
_entity.pdbx_description
1 polymer ?
#
loop_
_entity_poly.entity_id
_entity_poly.type
_entity_poly.pdbx_seq_one_letter_code
_entity_poly.pdbx_strand_id
1 'polypeptide(L)' 'LFRVALDILPVQASSVPCERVFSSSRETDALRRGNLSPTVMEMLQILKFIYRNGRISFDQGWVATEEEL' A
#
# COMPACT_ATOMS: atom_id res chain seq x y z
N LEU A 1 -32.44 -1.61 5.50
CA LEU A 1 -31.79 -0.39 4.98
C LEU A 1 -30.35 -0.21 5.48
N PHE A 2 -30.07 -0.30 6.78
CA PHE A 2 -28.74 -0.01 7.35
C PHE A 2 -27.57 -0.79 6.72
N ARG A 3 -27.74 -2.10 6.46
CA ARG A 3 -26.69 -2.93 5.84
C ARG A 3 -26.29 -2.45 4.45
N VAL A 4 -27.28 -2.09 3.63
CA VAL A 4 -27.06 -1.58 2.26
C VAL A 4 -26.30 -0.25 2.28
N ALA A 5 -26.57 0.61 3.26
CA ALA A 5 -25.85 1.87 3.40
C ALA A 5 -24.36 1.67 3.76
N LEU A 6 -24.03 0.63 4.54
CA LEU A 6 -22.64 0.32 4.88
C LEU A 6 -21.80 -0.13 3.68
N ASP A 7 -22.42 -0.76 2.68
CA ASP A 7 -21.72 -1.20 1.48
C ASP A 7 -21.59 -0.08 0.42
N ILE A 8 -22.64 0.75 0.30
CA ILE A 8 -22.71 1.79 -0.73
C ILE A 8 -21.96 3.07 -0.35
N LEU A 9 -22.08 3.54 0.90
CA LEU A 9 -21.46 4.79 1.32
C LEU A 9 -19.91 4.82 1.24
N PRO A 10 -19.16 3.74 1.52
CA PRO A 10 -17.71 3.75 1.36
C PRO A 10 -17.24 3.46 -0.07
N VAL A 11 -18.15 3.19 -1.02
CA VAL A 11 -17.76 2.95 -2.40
C VAL A 11 -17.13 4.23 -2.96
N GLN A 12 -15.92 4.11 -3.50
CA GLN A 12 -15.27 5.25 -4.11
C GLN A 12 -15.96 5.59 -5.43
N ALA A 13 -16.51 6.80 -5.52
CA ALA A 13 -17.15 7.30 -6.73
C ALA A 13 -16.14 7.81 -7.78
N SER A 14 -14.87 7.94 -7.42
CA SER A 14 -13.82 8.48 -8.31
C SER A 14 -12.60 7.56 -8.42
N SER A 15 -11.87 7.69 -9.53
CA SER A 15 -10.59 7.02 -9.79
C SER A 15 -9.40 7.66 -9.06
N VAL A 16 -9.59 8.80 -8.40
CA VAL A 16 -8.55 9.58 -7.70
C VAL A 16 -7.71 8.73 -6.73
N PRO A 17 -8.27 7.78 -5.96
CA PRO A 17 -7.47 6.89 -5.12
C PRO A 17 -6.49 6.02 -5.93
N CYS A 18 -6.93 5.48 -7.06
CA CYS A 18 -6.09 4.68 -7.96
C CYS A 18 -4.98 5.53 -8.57
N GLU A 19 -5.32 6.73 -9.08
CA GLU A 19 -4.34 7.68 -9.63
C GLU A 19 -3.28 8.09 -8.61
N ARG A 20 -3.70 8.32 -7.35
CA ARG A 20 -2.77 8.63 -6.26
C ARG A 20 -1.82 7.47 -5.97
N VAL A 21 -2.31 6.23 -5.99
CA VAL A 21 -1.48 5.03 -5.82
C VAL A 21 -0.41 4.96 -6.92
N PHE A 22 -0.81 5.08 -8.19
CA PHE A 22 0.11 5.06 -9.34
C PHE A 22 1.11 6.22 -9.35
N SER A 23 0.65 7.43 -9.03
CA SER A 23 1.54 8.58 -8.92
C SER A 23 2.58 8.39 -7.81
N SER A 24 2.19 7.74 -6.70
CA SER A 24 3.09 7.53 -5.56
C SER A 24 4.13 6.43 -5.79
N SER A 25 3.88 5.52 -6.75
CA SER A 25 4.79 4.44 -7.09
C SER A 25 5.69 4.73 -8.29
N ARG A 26 5.45 5.84 -9.01
CA ARG A 26 6.18 6.25 -10.21
C ARG A 26 7.71 6.22 -10.03
N GLU A 27 8.19 6.61 -8.85
CA GLU A 27 9.63 6.62 -8.54
C GLU A 27 10.22 5.20 -8.54
N THR A 28 9.58 4.26 -7.84
CA THR A 28 10.04 2.89 -7.67
C THR A 28 9.77 2.01 -8.89
N ASP A 29 8.67 2.26 -9.59
CA ASP A 29 8.20 1.47 -10.71
C ASP A 29 8.89 1.88 -12.04
N ALA A 30 8.90 3.18 -12.35
CA ALA A 30 9.36 3.68 -13.64
C ALA A 30 10.72 4.42 -13.58
N LEU A 31 10.91 5.36 -12.65
CA LEU A 31 12.07 6.26 -12.67
C LEU A 31 13.38 5.56 -12.27
N ARG A 32 13.34 4.69 -11.26
CA ARG A 32 14.51 3.93 -10.82
C ARG A 32 14.76 2.63 -11.59
N ARG A 33 14.06 2.42 -12.72
CA ARG A 33 14.10 1.17 -13.51
C ARG A 33 13.92 -0.09 -12.65
N GLY A 34 12.96 -0.05 -11.73
CA GLY A 34 12.73 -1.18 -10.82
C GLY A 34 12.27 -2.46 -11.53
N ASN A 35 11.79 -2.36 -12.78
CA ASN A 35 11.23 -3.48 -13.56
C ASN A 35 10.27 -4.35 -12.72
N LEU A 36 9.49 -3.70 -11.84
CA LEU A 36 8.54 -4.42 -11.03
C LEU A 36 7.46 -4.98 -11.95
N SER A 37 7.16 -6.27 -11.82
CA SER A 37 5.98 -6.80 -12.48
C SER A 37 4.73 -6.13 -11.87
N PRO A 38 3.65 -5.98 -12.65
CA PRO A 38 2.40 -5.42 -12.14
C PRO A 38 1.92 -6.08 -10.84
N THR A 39 2.12 -7.39 -10.72
CA THR A 39 1.78 -8.19 -9.53
C THR A 39 2.60 -7.78 -8.30
N VAL A 40 3.93 -7.61 -8.44
CA VAL A 40 4.78 -7.23 -7.30
C VAL A 40 4.47 -5.80 -6.87
N MET A 41 4.24 -4.91 -7.84
CA MET A 41 3.82 -3.53 -7.57
C MET A 41 2.47 -3.48 -6.82
N GLU A 42 1.47 -4.27 -7.22
CA GLU A 42 0.19 -4.39 -6.51
C GLU A 42 0.38 -4.87 -5.06
N MET A 43 1.13 -5.96 -4.86
CA MET A 43 1.44 -6.50 -3.52
C MET A 43 2.10 -5.45 -2.63
N LEU A 44 3.04 -4.66 -3.16
CA LEU A 44 3.71 -3.60 -2.42
C LEU A 44 2.77 -2.46 -2.05
N GLN A 45 1.81 -2.09 -2.89
CA GLN A 45 0.82 -1.06 -2.53
C GLN A 45 -0.16 -1.54 -1.47
N ILE A 46 -0.57 -2.81 -1.52
CA ILE A 46 -1.37 -3.43 -0.45
C ILE A 46 -0.59 -3.40 0.87
N LEU A 47 0.68 -3.82 0.84
CA LEU A 47 1.56 -3.83 2.00
C LEU A 47 1.76 -2.41 2.58
N LYS A 48 2.02 -1.42 1.72
CA LYS A 48 2.12 -0.01 2.09
C LYS A 48 0.84 0.50 2.76
N PHE A 49 -0.33 0.11 2.27
CA PHE A 49 -1.61 0.52 2.85
C PHE A 49 -1.87 -0.14 4.21
N ILE A 50 -1.54 -1.42 4.37
CA ILE A 50 -1.61 -2.13 5.64
C ILE A 50 -0.75 -1.41 6.69
N TYR A 51 0.51 -1.10 6.36
CA TYR A 51 1.43 -0.37 7.26
C TYR A 51 1.06 1.10 7.48
N ARG A 52 0.25 1.71 6.60
CA ARG A 52 -0.26 3.06 6.82
C ARG A 52 -1.41 3.08 7.84
N ASN A 53 -2.23 2.03 7.86
CA ASN A 53 -3.39 1.92 8.75
C ASN A 53 -3.05 1.26 10.09
N GLY A 54 -2.08 0.34 10.10
CA GLY A 54 -1.47 -0.16 11.33
C GLY A 54 -0.42 0.84 11.81
N ARG A 55 -0.60 1.42 13.00
CA ARG A 55 0.51 2.16 13.64
C ARG A 55 1.71 1.21 13.68
N ILE A 56 2.78 1.55 12.98
CA ILE A 56 4.04 0.80 13.04
C ILE A 56 4.55 0.97 14.47
N SER A 57 4.35 -0.04 15.30
CA SER A 57 5.00 -0.11 16.60
C SER A 57 6.43 -0.57 16.34
N PHE A 58 7.38 0.36 16.46
CA PHE A 58 8.82 0.10 16.26
C PHE A 58 9.43 -0.80 17.36
N ASP A 59 8.61 -1.30 18.28
CA ASP A 59 8.99 -2.22 19.36
C ASP A 59 8.94 -3.70 18.96
N GLN A 60 8.42 -4.04 17.78
CA GLN A 60 8.22 -5.44 17.36
C GLN A 60 9.41 -6.09 16.63
N GLY A 61 10.66 -5.66 16.89
CA GLY A 61 11.85 -6.40 16.48
C GLY A 61 12.13 -6.42 14.96
N TRP A 62 11.59 -5.47 14.19
CA TRP A 62 11.85 -5.34 12.74
C TRP A 62 13.27 -4.81 12.40
N VAL A 63 14.12 -4.62 13.40
CA VAL A 63 15.52 -4.22 13.22
C VAL A 63 16.34 -5.51 13.16
N ALA A 64 16.87 -5.84 11.97
CA ALA A 64 17.82 -6.93 11.82
C ALA A 64 18.98 -6.71 12.80
N THR A 65 19.19 -7.64 13.71
CA THR A 65 20.34 -7.62 14.62
C THR A 65 21.58 -8.04 13.84
N GLU A 66 22.77 -7.60 14.28
CA GLU A 66 24.05 -7.97 13.65
C GLU A 66 24.30 -9.50 13.63
N GLU A 67 23.50 -10.26 14.37
CA GLU A 67 23.52 -11.72 14.41
C GLU A 67 22.77 -12.38 13.24
N GLU A 68 21.89 -11.65 12.56
CA GLU A 68 21.09 -12.12 11.41
C GLU A 68 21.69 -11.72 10.04
N LEU A 69 22.85 -11.05 10.05
CA LEU A 69 23.57 -10.52 8.89
C LEU A 69 24.73 -11.44 8.50
#